data_AF-A0A9P9D8M8-F1
#
_entry.id   AF-A0A9P9D8M8-F1
#
_cell.length_a   1.000
_cell.length_b   1.000
_cell.length_c   1.000
_cell.angle_alpha   90.00
_cell.angle_beta   90.00
_cell.angle_gamma   90.00
#
_symmetry.space_group_name_H-M   'P 1'
#
loop_
_entity.id
_entity.type
_entity.pdbx_description
1 polymer ?
#
loop_
_entity_poly.entity_id
_entity_poly.type
_entity_poly.pdbx_seq_one_letter_code
_entity_poly.pdbx_strand_id
1 'polypeptide(L)'
;MTSTLAPLNLNFTRKALNNVDDVAGRWQFEGGSVTQNNKHVANYANTKRVTHKGTDQDGQNTASVTTTIFFIGSHPPQNITLEGAHDFSSGDQTGSVSASSSAHKARIGKQYTRDGLTGNVQILG
;
A
#
# COMPACT_ATOMS: atom_id res chain seq x y z
N MET A 1 -22.08 22.19 3.31
CA MET A 1 -22.02 21.17 2.25
C MET A 1 -20.66 20.49 2.32
N THR A 2 -20.60 19.23 2.73
CA THR A 2 -19.35 18.46 2.67
C THR A 2 -19.13 18.07 1.22
N SER A 3 -18.18 18.71 0.55
CA SER A 3 -17.65 18.19 -0.72
C SER A 3 -17.10 16.80 -0.44
N THR A 4 -17.72 15.78 -1.04
CA THR A 4 -17.14 14.43 -1.09
C THR A 4 -15.85 14.52 -1.88
N LEU A 5 -14.73 14.21 -1.23
CA LEU A 5 -13.43 14.11 -1.89
C LEU A 5 -13.54 13.06 -3.00
N ALA A 6 -12.95 13.30 -4.17
CA ALA A 6 -12.93 12.29 -5.21
C ALA A 6 -12.02 11.10 -4.82
N PRO A 7 -12.39 9.86 -5.19
CA PRO A 7 -11.48 8.72 -5.04
C PRO A 7 -10.14 8.98 -5.73
N LEU A 8 -9.05 8.55 -5.08
CA LEU A 8 -7.72 8.58 -5.68
C LEU A 8 -7.41 7.22 -6.29
N ASN A 9 -7.32 7.20 -7.62
CA ASN A 9 -6.95 6.00 -8.37
C ASN A 9 -5.49 6.12 -8.82
N LEU A 10 -4.69 5.12 -8.47
CA LEU A 10 -3.27 5.03 -8.76
C LEU A 10 -2.98 3.65 -9.37
N ASN A 11 -1.91 3.54 -10.15
CA ASN A 11 -1.40 2.26 -10.62
C ASN A 11 0.04 2.08 -10.16
N PHE A 12 0.31 0.97 -9.49
CA PHE A 12 1.62 0.64 -8.95
C PHE A 12 2.34 -0.33 -9.89
N THR A 13 3.52 0.07 -10.34
CA THR A 13 4.42 -0.81 -11.10
C THR A 13 5.55 -1.25 -10.19
N ARG A 14 5.56 -2.54 -9.81
CA ARG A 14 6.62 -3.15 -9.01
C ARG A 14 7.93 -3.21 -9.79
N LYS A 15 9.00 -2.69 -9.20
CA LYS A 15 10.37 -2.73 -9.75
C LYS A 15 11.28 -3.69 -9.01
N ALA A 16 11.04 -3.89 -7.71
CA ALA A 16 11.80 -4.81 -6.88
C ALA A 16 10.88 -5.56 -5.91
N LEU A 17 11.26 -6.80 -5.60
CA LEU A 17 10.67 -7.62 -4.54
C LEU A 17 11.79 -8.45 -3.92
N ASN A 18 11.99 -8.33 -2.62
CA ASN A 18 12.96 -9.12 -1.88
C ASN A 18 12.28 -9.77 -0.67
N ASN A 19 12.56 -11.06 -0.46
CA ASN A 19 12.10 -11.80 0.72
C ASN A 19 13.27 -11.91 1.71
N VAL A 20 12.98 -11.72 2.99
CA VAL A 20 13.94 -11.95 4.08
C VAL A 20 13.26 -12.80 5.13
N ASP A 21 13.82 -13.98 5.37
CA ASP A 21 13.31 -14.93 6.38
C ASP A 21 14.07 -14.75 7.69
N ASP A 22 13.34 -14.76 8.81
CA ASP A 22 13.86 -14.73 10.16
C ASP A 22 13.13 -15.74 11.07
N VAL A 23 13.59 -15.89 12.31
CA VAL A 23 13.02 -16.86 13.26
C VAL A 23 11.55 -16.60 13.61
N ALA A 24 11.06 -15.37 13.39
CA ALA A 24 9.70 -14.97 13.70
C ALA A 24 8.80 -14.95 12.44
N GLY A 25 9.31 -15.32 11.26
CA GLY A 25 8.54 -15.40 10.01
C GLY A 25 9.25 -14.79 8.80
N ARG A 26 8.48 -14.22 7.88
CA ARG A 26 8.98 -13.69 6.60
C ARG A 26 8.64 -12.22 6.45
N TRP A 27 9.63 -11.43 6.06
CA TRP A 27 9.44 -10.11 5.48
C TRP A 27 9.42 -10.17 3.96
N GLN A 28 8.57 -9.35 3.33
CA GLN A 28 8.73 -9.01 1.93
C GLN A 28 8.83 -7.49 1.76
N PHE A 29 9.85 -7.06 1.03
CA PHE A 29 10.10 -5.67 0.71
C PHE A 29 9.87 -5.45 -0.78
N GLU A 30 8.89 -4.64 -1.10
CA GLU A 30 8.47 -4.32 -2.45
C GLU A 30 8.63 -2.82 -2.69
N GLY A 31 9.13 -2.44 -3.87
CA GLY A 31 9.30 -1.04 -4.23
C GLY A 31 9.06 -0.82 -5.71
N GLY A 32 8.62 0.39 -6.06
CA GLY A 32 8.27 0.69 -7.44
C GLY A 32 7.83 2.13 -7.70
N SER A 33 7.31 2.33 -8.91
CA SER A 33 6.74 3.60 -9.35
C SER A 33 5.22 3.59 -9.25
N VAL A 34 4.65 4.77 -9.09
CA VAL A 34 3.21 5.01 -9.04
C VAL A 34 2.82 5.95 -10.18
N THR A 35 1.85 5.55 -10.98
CA THR A 35 1.26 6.40 -12.01
C THR A 35 -0.16 6.81 -11.66
N GLN A 36 -0.56 7.98 -12.14
CA GLN A 36 -1.94 8.47 -12.13
C GLN A 36 -2.24 9.06 -13.50
N ASN A 37 -3.32 8.63 -14.15
CA ASN A 37 -3.66 9.04 -15.52
C ASN A 37 -2.45 8.89 -16.48
N ASN A 38 -1.76 7.75 -16.40
CA ASN A 38 -0.56 7.41 -17.17
C ASN A 38 0.67 8.32 -16.97
N LYS A 39 0.68 9.17 -15.94
CA LYS A 39 1.85 10.00 -15.57
C LYS A 39 2.50 9.45 -14.31
N HIS A 40 3.83 9.40 -14.27
CA HIS A 40 4.57 9.05 -13.06
C HIS A 40 4.45 10.19 -12.03
N VAL A 41 3.84 9.90 -10.88
CA VAL A 41 3.51 10.90 -9.84
C VAL A 41 4.17 10.61 -8.50
N ALA A 42 4.58 9.37 -8.26
CA ALA A 42 5.14 8.94 -6.99
C ALA A 42 6.06 7.72 -7.15
N ASN A 43 6.84 7.44 -6.11
CA ASN A 43 7.38 6.10 -5.87
C ASN A 43 6.73 5.52 -4.61
N TYR A 44 6.76 4.22 -4.43
CA TYR A 44 6.27 3.58 -3.21
C TYR A 44 7.29 2.61 -2.62
N ALA A 45 7.22 2.48 -1.30
CA ALA A 45 7.83 1.41 -0.55
C ALA A 45 6.73 0.63 0.18
N ASN A 46 6.74 -0.69 0.03
CA ASN A 46 5.77 -1.61 0.61
C ASN A 46 6.53 -2.67 1.42
N THR A 47 6.06 -2.93 2.63
CA THR A 47 6.59 -3.95 3.52
C THR A 47 5.46 -4.85 3.96
N LYS A 48 5.66 -6.15 3.86
CA LYS A 48 4.73 -7.18 4.33
C LYS A 48 5.40 -8.02 5.39
N ARG A 49 4.65 -8.38 6.43
CA ARG A 49 5.10 -9.30 7.47
C ARG A 49 4.17 -10.49 7.58
N VAL A 50 4.73 -11.67 7.31
CA VAL A 50 4.15 -12.96 7.69
C VAL A 50 4.69 -13.32 9.06
N THR A 51 3.81 -13.57 10.02
CA THR A 51 4.21 -13.95 11.37
C THR A 51 4.15 -15.46 11.50
N HIS A 52 5.27 -16.10 11.87
CA HIS A 52 5.34 -17.54 12.05
C HIS A 52 4.41 -18.02 13.16
N LYS A 53 3.66 -19.08 12.87
CA LYS A 53 2.59 -19.60 13.74
C LYS A 53 1.51 -18.57 14.05
N GLY A 54 1.31 -17.65 13.12
CA GLY A 54 0.32 -16.59 13.23
C GLY A 54 -0.44 -16.49 11.92
N THR A 55 -0.03 -15.57 11.06
CA THR A 55 -0.73 -15.30 9.79
C THR A 55 -0.43 -16.33 8.69
N ASP A 56 0.48 -17.27 8.95
CA ASP A 56 0.81 -18.43 8.11
C ASP A 56 0.04 -19.71 8.50
N GLN A 57 -0.83 -19.66 9.51
CA GLN A 57 -1.59 -20.81 9.99
C GLN A 57 -3.03 -20.86 9.47
N ASP A 58 -3.69 -22.00 9.69
CA ASP A 58 -5.12 -22.23 9.44
C ASP A 58 -5.60 -21.87 8.03
N GLY A 59 -4.67 -21.87 7.06
CA GLY A 59 -4.94 -21.47 5.68
C GLY A 59 -5.20 -19.98 5.48
N GLN A 60 -4.96 -19.13 6.49
CA GLN A 60 -5.21 -17.69 6.40
C GLN A 60 -4.33 -17.01 5.33
N ASN A 61 -3.11 -17.52 5.10
CA ASN A 61 -2.21 -17.11 4.02
C ASN A 61 -2.15 -15.58 3.83
N THR A 62 -1.94 -14.85 4.94
CA THR A 62 -2.05 -13.40 5.01
C THR A 62 -0.78 -12.76 5.57
N ALA A 63 -0.52 -11.50 5.22
CA ALA A 63 0.48 -10.67 5.88
C ALA A 63 -0.13 -9.35 6.35
N SER A 64 0.39 -8.79 7.43
CA SER A 64 0.23 -7.36 7.66
C SER A 64 1.01 -6.60 6.60
N VAL A 65 0.46 -5.52 6.06
CA VAL A 65 1.10 -4.72 5.01
C VAL A 65 1.10 -3.25 5.38
N THR A 66 2.24 -2.61 5.14
CA THR A 66 2.41 -1.16 5.21
C THR A 66 2.98 -0.67 3.89
N THR A 67 2.35 0.32 3.28
CA THR A 67 2.81 0.96 2.05
C THR A 67 2.91 2.44 2.27
N THR A 68 4.05 3.06 1.97
CA THR A 68 4.14 4.53 1.89
C THR A 68 4.36 4.96 0.45
N ILE A 69 3.50 5.87 -0.01
CA ILE A 69 3.55 6.53 -1.31
C ILE A 69 4.23 7.87 -1.12
N PHE A 70 5.30 8.13 -1.87
CA PHE A 70 6.07 9.38 -1.83
C PHE A 70 5.87 10.14 -3.14
N PHE A 71 5.09 11.23 -3.08
CA PHE A 71 4.75 12.06 -4.23
C PHE A 71 5.91 12.95 -4.65
N ILE A 72 6.17 12.98 -5.97
CA ILE A 72 7.25 13.76 -6.57
C ILE A 72 6.91 15.25 -6.54
N GLY A 73 7.93 16.10 -6.38
CA GLY A 73 7.80 17.56 -6.53
C GLY A 73 8.03 18.39 -5.27
N SER A 74 8.32 17.75 -4.13
CA SER A 74 8.64 18.45 -2.87
C SER A 74 9.78 17.75 -2.11
N HIS A 75 10.48 18.51 -1.27
CA HIS A 75 11.55 18.02 -0.40
C HIS A 75 11.32 18.57 1.02
N PRO A 76 10.92 17.74 2.00
CA PRO A 76 10.63 16.31 1.86
C PRO A 76 9.39 16.04 0.99
N PRO A 77 9.27 14.84 0.37
CA PRO A 77 8.09 14.46 -0.40
C PRO A 77 6.81 14.49 0.43
N GLN A 78 5.70 14.93 -0.16
CA GLN A 78 4.38 14.64 0.40
C GLN A 78 4.11 13.13 0.35
N ASN A 79 3.37 12.60 1.33
CA ASN A 79 3.15 11.17 1.44
C ASN A 79 1.75 10.77 1.90
N ILE A 80 1.40 9.53 1.58
CA ILE A 80 0.27 8.77 2.14
C ILE A 80 0.82 7.41 2.57
N THR A 81 0.47 6.98 3.78
CA THR A 81 0.77 5.64 4.29
C THR A 81 -0.53 4.84 4.38
N LEU A 82 -0.51 3.68 3.74
CA LEU A 82 -1.58 2.68 3.71
C LEU A 82 -1.18 1.53 4.63
N GLU A 83 -2.12 1.05 5.43
CA GLU A 83 -1.89 -0.06 6.35
C GLU A 83 -3.10 -0.99 6.39
N GLY A 84 -2.84 -2.30 6.43
CA GLY A 84 -3.89 -3.30 6.44
C GLY A 84 -3.38 -4.72 6.21
N ALA A 85 -4.13 -5.48 5.42
CA ALA A 85 -3.88 -6.88 5.13
C ALA A 85 -3.51 -7.12 3.66
N HIS A 86 -2.64 -8.10 3.43
CA HIS A 86 -2.33 -8.67 2.13
C HIS A 86 -2.71 -10.14 2.08
N ASP A 87 -3.50 -10.54 1.09
CA ASP A 87 -3.79 -11.94 0.81
C ASP A 87 -2.78 -12.48 -0.21
N PHE A 88 -2.06 -13.54 0.15
CA PHE A 88 -1.09 -14.17 -0.76
C PHE A 88 -1.75 -15.00 -1.85
N SER A 89 -3.03 -15.33 -1.73
CA SER A 89 -3.75 -16.17 -2.70
C SER A 89 -4.12 -15.38 -3.95
N SER A 90 -4.61 -14.15 -3.78
CA SER A 90 -4.96 -13.22 -4.87
C SER A 90 -3.86 -12.20 -5.16
N GLY A 91 -3.03 -11.89 -4.17
CA GLY A 91 -2.14 -10.74 -4.18
C GLY A 91 -2.80 -9.42 -3.77
N ASP A 92 -4.11 -9.43 -3.49
CA ASP A 92 -4.88 -8.25 -3.13
C ASP A 92 -4.46 -7.67 -1.78
N GLN A 93 -4.80 -6.40 -1.56
CA GLN A 93 -4.64 -5.73 -0.28
C GLN A 93 -5.86 -4.89 0.05
N THR A 94 -6.15 -4.77 1.34
CA THR A 94 -7.22 -3.92 1.85
C THR A 94 -6.82 -3.32 3.19
N GLY A 95 -7.34 -2.14 3.49
CA GLY A 95 -7.05 -1.45 4.75
C GLY A 95 -7.46 0.00 4.68
N SER A 96 -6.70 0.88 5.35
CA SER A 96 -6.97 2.31 5.32
C SER A 96 -5.70 3.15 5.24
N VAL A 97 -5.87 4.44 4.96
CA VAL A 97 -4.80 5.42 5.12
C VAL A 97 -4.54 5.65 6.61
N SER A 98 -3.44 5.14 7.14
CA SER A 98 -3.08 5.28 8.56
C SER A 98 -2.36 6.59 8.87
N ALA A 99 -1.68 7.18 7.89
CA ALA A 99 -1.02 8.48 8.03
C ALA A 99 -0.89 9.21 6.68
N SER A 100 -0.74 10.53 6.70
CA SER A 100 -0.45 11.32 5.50
C SER A 100 0.18 12.68 5.82
N SER A 101 0.81 13.31 4.84
CA SER A 101 1.13 14.74 4.91
C SER A 101 -0.15 15.61 4.91
N SER A 102 -0.03 16.87 5.31
CA SER A 102 -1.15 17.83 5.40
C SER A 102 -1.92 18.00 4.09
N ALA A 103 -1.25 17.91 2.93
CA ALA A 103 -1.88 18.00 1.61
C ALA A 103 -2.89 16.86 1.34
N HIS A 104 -2.80 15.76 2.06
CA HIS A 104 -3.63 14.57 1.90
C HIS A 104 -4.44 14.20 3.15
N LYS A 105 -4.47 15.07 4.18
CA LYS A 105 -5.10 14.78 5.48
C LYS A 105 -6.55 14.32 5.41
N ALA A 106 -7.30 14.79 4.40
CA ALA A 106 -8.69 14.40 4.18
C ALA A 106 -8.85 12.90 3.81
N ARG A 107 -7.74 12.22 3.49
CA ARG A 107 -7.71 10.79 3.17
C ARG A 107 -7.45 9.90 4.39
N ILE A 108 -7.01 10.43 5.53
CA ILE A 108 -6.75 9.62 6.73
C ILE A 108 -8.02 8.86 7.13
N GLY A 109 -7.88 7.57 7.42
CA GLY A 109 -8.98 6.65 7.75
C GLY A 109 -9.82 6.19 6.56
N LYS A 110 -9.60 6.73 5.35
CA LYS A 110 -10.31 6.27 4.15
C LYS A 110 -9.81 4.88 3.76
N GLN A 111 -10.75 4.02 3.38
CA GLN A 111 -10.44 2.69 2.90
C GLN A 111 -9.57 2.77 1.64
N TYR A 112 -8.63 1.85 1.53
CA TYR A 112 -7.96 1.56 0.27
C TYR A 112 -8.14 0.10 -0.12
N THR A 113 -8.08 -0.16 -1.42
CA THR A 113 -7.89 -1.48 -1.98
C THR A 113 -6.72 -1.47 -2.95
N ARG A 114 -6.01 -2.59 -3.06
CA ARG A 114 -5.04 -2.85 -4.11
C ARG A 114 -5.37 -4.18 -4.76
N ASP A 115 -5.45 -4.17 -6.09
CA ASP A 115 -5.58 -5.37 -6.90
C ASP A 115 -4.18 -5.96 -7.18
N GLY A 116 -4.00 -7.23 -6.81
CA GLY A 116 -2.73 -7.94 -6.89
C GLY A 116 -2.24 -8.22 -8.31
N LEU A 117 -3.17 -8.35 -9.27
CA LEU A 117 -2.92 -8.68 -10.67
C LEU A 117 -2.49 -7.45 -11.47
N THR A 118 -3.18 -6.33 -11.26
CA THR A 118 -3.07 -5.11 -12.06
C THR A 118 -2.23 -4.03 -11.38
N GLY A 119 -2.04 -4.13 -10.07
CA GLY A 119 -1.39 -3.09 -9.26
C GLY A 119 -2.25 -1.84 -9.10
N ASN A 120 -3.53 -1.87 -9.49
CA ASN A 120 -4.44 -0.75 -9.28
C ASN A 120 -4.67 -0.55 -7.77
N VAL A 121 -4.52 0.69 -7.33
CA VAL A 121 -4.80 1.12 -5.96
C VAL A 121 -5.89 2.19 -5.99
N GLN A 122 -6.96 1.96 -5.23
CA GLN A 122 -8.01 2.94 -5.04
C GLN A 122 -8.06 3.34 -3.57
N ILE A 123 -8.06 4.65 -3.30
CA ILE A 123 -8.36 5.22 -1.99
C ILE A 123 -9.67 5.96 -2.09
N LEU A 124 -10.63 5.64 -1.22
CA LEU A 124 -11.95 6.26 -1.23
C LEU A 124 -11.90 7.76 -0.88
N GLY A 125 -12.97 8.45 -1.30
CA GLY A 125 -13.27 9.85 -1.02
C GLY A 125 -13.78 10.11 0.39
#